data_AF-A0A2V2UB69-F1
#
_entry.id   AF-A0A2V2UB69-F1
#
_cell.length_a   1.000
_cell.length_b   1.000
_cell.length_c   1.000
_cell.angle_alpha   90.00
_cell.angle_beta   90.00
_cell.angle_gamma   90.00
#
_symmetry.space_group_name_H-M   'P 1'
#
loop_
_entity.id
_entity.type
_entity.pdbx_description
1 polymer ?
#
loop_
_entity_poly.entity_id
_entity_poly.type
_entity_poly.pdbx_seq_one_letter_code
_entity_poly.pdbx_strand_id
1 'polypeptide(L)'
;MGMFLPENISQRITLFIGGKLEFPFIKKEELMGIFFIFGKNNKLYGEEEILAAADLGNRTVAHLTRTVRMFHNSPNKMDSNFTREHYTKRVLQISIELRDNTTNTPFSQSQMNKRIAGDPTILTDCFAQHIACHQQDQFFEIFQPLTENHLPVSLRRKLEGRMLLLGFNVKGSRALPYASTLAAYLMWMKKFNS
;
A
#
# COMPACT_ATOMS: atom_id res chain seq x y z
N MET A 1 4.90 -2.78 3.40
CA MET A 1 3.92 -1.91 2.72
C MET A 1 2.58 -2.62 2.71
N GLY A 2 1.48 -1.87 2.67
CA GLY A 2 0.16 -2.39 2.34
C GLY A 2 -0.81 -1.26 1.97
N MET A 3 -1.99 -1.64 1.53
CA MET A 3 -3.14 -0.75 1.40
C MET A 3 -4.16 -1.10 2.47
N PHE A 4 -4.75 -0.08 3.08
CA PHE A 4 -5.77 -0.26 4.13
C PHE A 4 -7.13 0.32 3.76
N LEU A 5 -7.19 1.15 2.71
CA LEU A 5 -8.43 1.63 2.13
C LEU A 5 -8.35 1.55 0.58
N PRO A 6 -9.46 1.19 -0.09
CA PRO A 6 -10.70 0.67 0.49
C PRO A 6 -10.52 -0.72 1.11
N GLU A 7 -11.35 -1.10 2.09
CA GLU A 7 -11.17 -2.36 2.85
C GLU A 7 -11.19 -3.63 1.99
N ASN A 8 -11.93 -3.61 0.89
CA ASN A 8 -12.05 -4.73 -0.06
C ASN A 8 -11.04 -4.65 -1.22
N ILE A 9 -10.00 -3.81 -1.13
CA ILE A 9 -9.04 -3.58 -2.23
C ILE A 9 -8.37 -4.87 -2.70
N SER A 10 -7.99 -5.75 -1.77
CA SER A 10 -7.37 -7.04 -2.10
C SER A 10 -8.25 -7.92 -2.99
N GLN A 11 -9.55 -7.93 -2.72
CA GLN A 11 -10.53 -8.65 -3.53
C GLN A 11 -10.67 -8.00 -4.90
N ARG A 12 -10.78 -6.66 -4.97
CA ARG A 12 -10.91 -5.94 -6.24
C ARG A 12 -9.72 -6.16 -7.15
N ILE A 13 -8.49 -6.11 -6.63
CA ILE A 13 -7.27 -6.39 -7.39
C ILE A 13 -7.34 -7.80 -7.99
N THR A 14 -7.73 -8.80 -7.20
CA THR A 14 -7.82 -10.19 -7.66
C THR A 14 -8.91 -10.36 -8.73
N LEU A 15 -10.07 -9.73 -8.55
CA LEU A 15 -11.16 -9.76 -9.53
C LEU A 15 -10.78 -9.05 -10.84
N PHE A 16 -10.07 -7.92 -10.76
CA PHE A 16 -9.59 -7.18 -11.93
C PHE A 16 -8.58 -7.98 -12.74
N ILE A 17 -7.59 -8.60 -12.07
CA ILE A 17 -6.61 -9.50 -12.71
C ILE A 17 -7.34 -10.67 -13.37
N GLY A 18 -8.35 -11.23 -12.70
CA GLY A 18 -9.17 -12.33 -13.23
C GLY A 18 -10.18 -11.93 -14.32
N GLY A 19 -10.15 -10.68 -14.82
CA GLY A 19 -11.03 -10.21 -15.90
C GLY A 19 -12.50 -10.01 -15.49
N LYS A 20 -12.79 -9.99 -14.18
CA LYS A 20 -14.16 -9.79 -13.65
C LYS A 20 -14.48 -8.33 -13.36
N LEU A 21 -13.46 -7.46 -13.39
CA LEU A 21 -13.59 -6.02 -13.25
C LEU A 21 -12.79 -5.32 -14.34
N GLU A 22 -13.24 -4.13 -14.69
CA GLU A 22 -12.59 -3.21 -15.62
C GLU A 22 -11.96 -2.03 -14.88
N PHE A 23 -10.94 -1.44 -15.47
CA PHE A 23 -10.33 -0.22 -14.97
C PHE A 23 -11.17 1.01 -15.37
N PRO A 24 -11.34 2.00 -14.47
CA PRO A 24 -10.92 2.02 -13.08
C PRO A 24 -11.88 1.22 -12.17
N PHE A 25 -11.35 0.31 -11.34
CA PHE A 25 -12.12 -0.50 -10.38
C PHE A 25 -12.23 0.15 -8.98
N ILE A 26 -11.78 1.39 -8.84
CA ILE A 26 -11.91 2.24 -7.67
C ILE A 26 -12.50 3.57 -8.15
N LYS A 27 -13.63 3.98 -7.56
CA LYS A 27 -14.38 5.16 -7.97
C LYS A 27 -13.68 6.44 -7.51
N LYS A 28 -13.91 7.54 -8.23
CA LYS A 28 -13.28 8.85 -7.98
C LYS A 28 -13.49 9.37 -6.56
N GLU A 29 -14.61 9.04 -5.93
CA GLU A 29 -14.98 9.52 -4.60
C GLU A 29 -14.44 8.63 -3.48
N GLU A 30 -13.84 7.49 -3.81
CA GLU A 30 -13.32 6.56 -2.80
C GLU A 30 -11.98 7.05 -2.24
N LEU A 31 -11.88 7.04 -0.91
CA LEU A 31 -10.64 7.29 -0.20
C LEU A 31 -9.72 6.08 -0.30
N MET A 32 -8.48 6.31 -0.70
CA MET A 32 -7.41 5.33 -0.70
C MET A 32 -6.39 5.66 0.37
N GLY A 33 -5.89 4.61 1.01
CA GLY A 33 -4.94 4.70 2.10
C GLY A 33 -3.86 3.64 1.93
N ILE A 34 -2.61 4.07 1.86
CA ILE A 34 -1.44 3.19 1.78
C ILE A 34 -0.51 3.44 2.96
N PHE A 35 0.23 2.40 3.35
CA PHE A 35 1.16 2.49 4.45
C PHE A 35 2.47 1.76 4.19
N PHE A 36 3.54 2.28 4.78
CA PHE A 36 4.86 1.66 4.83
C PHE A 36 5.32 1.62 6.28
N ILE A 37 5.81 0.45 6.72
CA ILE A 37 6.35 0.26 8.07
C ILE A 37 7.84 0.04 7.94
N PHE A 38 8.62 0.86 8.65
CA PHE A 38 10.08 0.74 8.74
C PHE A 38 10.46 0.19 10.13
N GLY A 39 11.53 -0.60 10.21
CA GLY A 39 11.91 -1.30 11.45
C GLY A 39 11.10 -2.57 11.73
N LYS A 40 10.56 -3.24 10.70
CA LYS A 40 9.67 -4.40 10.84
C LYS A 40 10.27 -5.54 11.69
N ASN A 41 11.58 -5.77 11.59
CA ASN A 41 12.24 -6.89 12.26
C ASN A 41 12.92 -6.49 13.58
N ASN A 42 13.53 -5.30 13.66
CA ASN A 42 14.39 -4.93 14.80
C ASN A 42 13.92 -3.70 15.59
N LYS A 43 12.73 -3.15 15.29
CA LYS A 43 12.33 -1.80 15.74
C LYS A 43 13.43 -0.78 15.34
N LEU A 44 13.28 0.49 15.72
CA LEU A 44 14.25 1.55 15.44
C LEU A 44 14.51 2.27 16.75
N TYR A 45 15.75 2.23 17.24
CA TYR A 45 16.12 2.82 18.53
C TYR A 45 17.27 3.81 18.40
N GLY A 46 18.17 3.62 17.44
CA GLY A 46 19.29 4.52 17.19
C GLY A 46 18.93 5.70 16.30
N GLU A 47 19.51 6.88 16.56
CA GLU A 47 19.29 8.08 15.73
C GLU A 47 19.68 7.84 14.26
N GLU A 48 20.78 7.13 14.00
CA GLU A 48 21.20 6.78 12.64
C GLU A 48 20.18 5.89 11.91
N GLU A 49 19.60 4.91 12.62
CA GLU A 49 18.57 4.02 12.06
C GLU A 49 17.30 4.81 11.71
N ILE A 50 16.92 5.75 12.58
CA ILE A 50 15.76 6.62 12.40
C ILE A 50 15.99 7.55 11.20
N LEU A 51 17.17 8.15 11.07
CA LEU A 51 17.52 9.00 9.93
C LEU A 51 17.53 8.21 8.61
N ALA A 52 18.11 7.01 8.60
CA ALA A 52 18.10 6.14 7.44
C ALA A 52 16.67 5.72 7.03
N ALA A 53 15.82 5.40 8.01
CA ALA A 53 14.42 5.09 7.76
C ALA A 53 13.62 6.30 7.25
N ALA A 54 13.92 7.51 7.76
CA ALA A 54 13.32 8.76 7.29
C ALA A 54 13.72 9.06 5.83
N ASP A 55 15.00 8.92 5.47
CA ASP A 55 15.46 9.08 4.08
C ASP A 55 14.77 8.09 3.15
N LEU A 56 14.67 6.82 3.57
CA LEU A 56 13.94 5.81 2.79
C LEU A 56 12.45 6.16 2.63
N GLY A 57 11.82 6.71 3.67
CA GLY A 57 10.46 7.24 3.61
C GLY A 57 10.33 8.36 2.57
N ASN A 58 11.22 9.34 2.60
CA ASN A 58 11.24 10.45 1.64
C ASN A 58 11.47 9.98 0.19
N ARG A 59 12.40 9.05 -0.02
CA ARG A 59 12.64 8.42 -1.33
C ARG A 59 11.40 7.68 -1.83
N THR A 60 10.67 7.01 -0.94
CA THR A 60 9.42 6.32 -1.26
C THR A 60 8.35 7.30 -1.72
N VAL A 61 8.19 8.44 -1.02
CA VAL A 61 7.27 9.52 -1.41
C VAL A 61 7.65 10.10 -2.78
N ALA A 62 8.93 10.38 -3.01
CA ALA A 62 9.42 10.90 -4.27
C ALA A 62 9.17 9.92 -5.43
N HIS A 63 9.40 8.62 -5.19
CA HIS A 63 9.13 7.57 -6.15
C HIS A 63 7.64 7.50 -6.51
N LEU A 64 6.74 7.42 -5.51
CA LEU A 64 5.30 7.39 -5.73
C LEU A 64 4.80 8.62 -6.50
N THR A 65 5.28 9.81 -6.11
CA THR A 65 4.91 11.06 -6.79
C THR A 65 5.34 11.04 -8.25
N ARG A 66 6.54 10.52 -8.54
CA ARG A 66 7.03 10.35 -9.91
C ARG A 66 6.21 9.34 -10.70
N THR A 67 5.83 8.23 -10.08
CA THR A 67 5.00 7.18 -10.70
C THR A 67 3.62 7.71 -11.06
N VAL A 68 2.97 8.47 -10.17
CA VAL A 68 1.70 9.17 -10.45
C VAL A 68 1.84 10.09 -11.66
N ARG A 69 2.88 10.93 -11.70
CA ARG A 69 3.12 11.84 -12.84
C ARG A 69 3.37 11.08 -14.14
N MET A 70 4.10 9.98 -14.10
CA MET A 70 4.37 9.14 -15.26
C MET A 70 3.07 8.57 -15.85
N PHE A 71 2.17 8.10 -14.99
CA PHE A 71 0.85 7.62 -15.39
C PHE A 71 -0.06 8.73 -15.90
N HIS A 72 -0.08 9.89 -15.24
CA HIS A 72 -0.84 11.06 -15.67
C HIS A 72 -0.45 11.51 -17.09
N ASN A 73 0.86 11.48 -17.38
CA ASN A 73 1.41 11.86 -18.69
C ASN A 73 1.31 10.74 -19.75
N SER A 74 0.73 9.59 -19.43
CA SER A 74 0.60 8.45 -20.34
C SER A 74 -0.83 7.90 -20.34
N PRO A 75 -1.80 8.58 -20.98
CA PRO A 75 -3.20 8.14 -21.00
C PRO A 75 -3.39 6.72 -21.54
N ASN A 76 -2.57 6.32 -22.53
CA ASN A 76 -2.57 4.96 -23.10
C ASN A 76 -2.12 3.87 -22.11
N LYS A 77 -1.67 4.24 -20.91
CA LYS A 77 -1.32 3.31 -19.82
C LYS A 77 -2.41 3.23 -18.75
N MET A 78 -3.56 3.87 -18.98
CA MET A 78 -4.69 4.00 -18.06
C MET A 78 -5.94 3.27 -18.58
N ASP A 79 -5.76 2.13 -19.25
CA ASP A 79 -6.86 1.26 -19.66
C ASP A 79 -6.76 -0.13 -19.00
N SER A 80 -7.84 -0.89 -19.09
CA SER A 80 -7.95 -2.22 -18.52
C SER A 80 -6.93 -3.21 -19.09
N ASN A 81 -6.67 -3.17 -20.40
CA ASN A 81 -5.80 -4.14 -21.05
C ASN A 81 -4.35 -3.91 -20.62
N PHE A 82 -3.89 -2.66 -20.70
CA PHE A 82 -2.55 -2.29 -20.25
C PHE A 82 -2.34 -2.59 -18.77
N THR A 83 -3.27 -2.16 -17.91
CA THR A 83 -3.14 -2.33 -16.46
C THR A 83 -3.18 -3.81 -16.06
N ARG A 84 -4.07 -4.58 -16.69
CA ARG A 84 -4.18 -6.02 -16.45
C ARG A 84 -2.95 -6.77 -16.94
N GLU A 85 -2.41 -6.42 -18.11
CA GLU A 85 -1.17 -7.00 -18.61
C GLU A 85 -0.01 -6.72 -17.64
N HIS A 86 0.10 -5.49 -17.13
CA HIS A 86 1.13 -5.11 -16.16
C HIS A 86 1.05 -5.94 -14.89
N TYR A 87 -0.15 -6.07 -14.30
CA TYR A 87 -0.35 -6.85 -13.08
C TYR A 87 -0.13 -8.34 -13.35
N THR A 88 -0.56 -8.85 -14.51
CA THR A 88 -0.36 -10.25 -14.89
C THR A 88 1.12 -10.60 -15.01
N LYS A 89 1.95 -9.72 -15.61
CA LYS A 89 3.42 -9.90 -15.63
C LYS A 89 3.99 -10.01 -14.22
N ARG A 90 3.54 -9.16 -13.29
CA ARG A 90 3.97 -9.24 -11.88
C ARG A 90 3.49 -10.51 -11.19
N VAL A 91 2.27 -10.97 -11.45
CA VAL A 91 1.74 -12.25 -10.94
C VAL A 91 2.59 -13.44 -11.41
N LEU A 92 3.03 -13.44 -12.67
CA LEU A 92 3.92 -14.48 -13.19
C LEU A 92 5.28 -14.47 -12.46
N GLN A 93 5.87 -13.30 -12.24
CA GLN A 93 7.10 -13.17 -11.45
C GLN A 93 6.93 -13.70 -10.02
N ILE A 94 5.85 -13.30 -9.34
CA ILE A 94 5.51 -13.81 -7.99
C ILE A 94 5.41 -15.34 -8.01
N SER A 95 4.80 -15.91 -9.05
CA SER A 95 4.64 -17.37 -9.16
C SER A 95 5.99 -18.09 -9.28
N ILE A 96 6.98 -17.47 -9.94
CA ILE A 96 8.35 -17.98 -10.01
C ILE A 96 9.05 -17.83 -8.65
N GLU A 97 9.01 -16.64 -8.06
CA GLU A 97 9.59 -16.34 -6.73
C GLU A 97 9.09 -17.34 -5.66
N LEU A 98 7.80 -17.70 -5.71
CA LEU A 98 7.21 -18.64 -4.77
C LEU A 98 7.66 -20.09 -4.99
N ARG A 99 7.86 -20.51 -6.24
CA ARG A 99 8.35 -21.86 -6.57
C ARG A 99 9.77 -22.06 -6.03
N ASP A 100 10.65 -21.09 -6.26
CA ASP A 100 12.06 -21.17 -5.86
C ASP A 100 12.23 -21.22 -4.34
N ASN A 101 11.28 -20.67 -3.58
CA ASN A 101 11.30 -20.62 -2.12
C ASN A 101 10.67 -21.84 -1.44
N THR A 102 10.06 -22.78 -2.17
CA THR A 102 9.38 -23.94 -1.57
C THR A 102 9.95 -25.28 -2.01
N THR A 103 10.31 -26.10 -1.03
CA THR A 103 10.47 -27.55 -1.19
C THR A 103 9.09 -28.18 -1.43
N ASN A 104 8.77 -28.48 -2.70
CA ASN A 104 7.79 -29.47 -3.17
C ASN A 104 6.32 -29.41 -2.66
N THR A 105 5.84 -28.31 -2.08
CA THR A 105 4.41 -28.16 -1.73
C THR A 105 3.69 -27.21 -2.70
N PRO A 106 2.60 -27.63 -3.36
CA PRO A 106 1.85 -26.75 -4.24
C PRO A 106 1.20 -25.62 -3.44
N PHE A 107 1.44 -24.38 -3.85
CA PHE A 107 0.79 -23.20 -3.27
C PHE A 107 -0.74 -23.29 -3.46
N SER A 108 -1.50 -23.09 -2.38
CA SER A 108 -2.95 -22.96 -2.52
C SER A 108 -3.30 -21.65 -3.24
N GLN A 109 -4.37 -21.67 -4.04
CA GLN A 109 -4.88 -20.47 -4.73
C GLN A 109 -5.15 -19.32 -3.76
N SER A 110 -5.61 -19.63 -2.54
CA SER A 110 -5.86 -18.65 -1.48
C SER A 110 -4.58 -17.94 -1.02
N GLN A 111 -3.47 -18.66 -0.84
CA GLN A 111 -2.18 -18.07 -0.48
C GLN A 111 -1.61 -17.24 -1.62
N MET A 112 -1.75 -17.70 -2.86
CA MET A 112 -1.34 -16.95 -4.04
C MET A 112 -2.11 -15.63 -4.15
N ASN A 113 -3.44 -15.65 -4.03
CA ASN A 113 -4.26 -14.44 -4.06
C ASN A 113 -3.88 -13.46 -2.94
N LYS A 114 -3.60 -13.95 -1.72
CA LYS A 114 -3.11 -13.12 -0.61
C LYS A 114 -1.75 -12.47 -0.92
N ARG A 115 -0.82 -13.22 -1.53
CA ARG A 115 0.50 -12.71 -1.92
C ARG A 115 0.42 -11.67 -3.02
N ILE A 116 -0.44 -11.87 -4.01
CA ILE A 116 -0.68 -10.94 -5.13
C ILE A 116 -1.31 -9.65 -4.59
N ALA A 117 -2.40 -9.78 -3.84
CA ALA A 117 -3.10 -8.63 -3.27
C ALA A 117 -2.30 -7.86 -2.21
N GLY A 118 -1.22 -8.46 -1.69
CA GLY A 118 -0.27 -7.82 -0.79
C GLY A 118 1.05 -7.42 -1.45
N ASP A 119 1.19 -7.60 -2.78
CA ASP A 119 2.45 -7.32 -3.46
C ASP A 119 2.73 -5.81 -3.51
N PRO A 120 3.91 -5.34 -3.04
CA PRO A 120 4.22 -3.93 -3.01
C PRO A 120 4.16 -3.25 -4.38
N THR A 121 4.59 -3.92 -5.45
CA THR A 121 4.57 -3.35 -6.81
C THR A 121 3.13 -3.15 -7.26
N ILE A 122 2.29 -4.19 -7.15
CA ILE A 122 0.88 -4.11 -7.53
C ILE A 122 0.15 -3.01 -6.73
N LEU A 123 0.40 -2.92 -5.42
CA LEU A 123 -0.26 -1.91 -4.58
C LEU A 123 0.23 -0.48 -4.86
N THR A 124 1.53 -0.31 -5.13
CA THR A 124 2.11 0.98 -5.54
C THR A 124 1.48 1.45 -6.85
N ASP A 125 1.41 0.57 -7.85
CA ASP A 125 0.81 0.90 -9.13
C ASP A 125 -0.68 1.17 -8.98
N CYS A 126 -1.41 0.34 -8.23
CA CYS A 126 -2.84 0.52 -7.97
C CYS A 126 -3.14 1.90 -7.39
N PHE A 127 -2.38 2.32 -6.37
CA PHE A 127 -2.50 3.64 -5.79
C PHE A 127 -2.16 4.75 -6.79
N ALA A 128 -1.04 4.62 -7.51
CA ALA A 128 -0.58 5.65 -8.41
C ALA A 128 -1.49 5.82 -9.65
N GLN A 129 -1.95 4.72 -10.23
CA GLN A 129 -2.86 4.71 -11.37
C GLN A 129 -4.21 5.32 -11.01
N HIS A 130 -4.74 5.05 -9.81
CA HIS A 130 -6.00 5.65 -9.39
C HIS A 130 -5.90 7.18 -9.29
N ILE A 131 -4.88 7.68 -8.59
CA ILE A 131 -4.64 9.12 -8.44
C ILE A 131 -4.46 9.77 -9.81
N ALA A 132 -3.69 9.15 -10.70
CA ALA A 132 -3.44 9.65 -12.04
C ALA A 132 -4.72 9.69 -12.91
N CYS A 133 -5.49 8.60 -12.91
CA CYS A 133 -6.71 8.45 -13.70
C CYS A 133 -7.77 9.48 -13.31
N HIS A 134 -7.96 9.71 -12.01
CA HIS A 134 -8.95 10.65 -11.49
C HIS A 134 -8.42 12.07 -11.28
N GLN A 135 -7.13 12.30 -11.56
CA GLN A 135 -6.42 13.58 -11.36
C GLN A 135 -6.57 14.10 -9.93
N GLN A 136 -6.44 13.21 -8.95
CA GLN A 136 -6.57 13.56 -7.54
C GLN A 136 -5.28 14.15 -6.98
N ASP A 137 -5.43 14.97 -5.94
CA ASP A 137 -4.32 15.32 -5.08
C ASP A 137 -3.86 14.10 -4.27
N GLN A 138 -2.64 14.17 -3.74
CA GLN A 138 -2.13 13.18 -2.80
C GLN A 138 -1.29 13.85 -1.73
N PHE A 139 -1.29 13.27 -0.54
CA PHE A 139 -0.42 13.71 0.54
C PHE A 139 0.14 12.52 1.30
N PHE A 140 1.27 12.77 1.96
CA PHE A 140 2.02 11.79 2.71
C PHE A 140 2.41 12.35 4.06
N GLU A 141 2.43 11.48 5.08
CA GLU A 141 2.80 11.84 6.44
C GLU A 141 3.71 10.75 7.02
N ILE A 142 4.88 11.16 7.51
CA ILE A 142 5.86 10.28 8.13
C ILE A 142 5.77 10.45 9.65
N PHE A 143 5.61 9.34 10.33
CA PHE A 143 5.63 9.22 11.78
C PHE A 143 6.97 8.67 12.22
N GLN A 144 7.59 9.36 13.18
CA GLN A 144 8.73 8.87 13.95
C GLN A 144 8.38 7.56 14.68
N PRO A 145 9.37 6.81 15.21
CA PRO A 145 9.10 5.55 15.90
C PRO A 145 7.99 5.70 16.93
N LEU A 146 6.91 4.93 16.74
CA LEU A 146 5.72 5.05 17.57
C LEU A 146 6.01 4.59 19.00
N THR A 147 5.66 5.41 19.99
CA THR A 147 5.81 5.08 21.40
C THR A 147 4.52 4.48 21.98
N GLU A 148 4.64 3.77 23.11
CA GLU A 148 3.50 3.09 23.75
C GLU A 148 2.31 4.00 24.06
N ASN A 149 2.57 5.28 24.38
CA ASN A 149 1.53 6.25 24.74
C ASN A 149 0.60 6.59 23.57
N HIS A 150 1.09 6.43 22.34
CA HIS A 150 0.33 6.69 21.12
C HIS A 150 -0.36 5.44 20.56
N LEU A 151 -0.18 4.28 21.21
CA LEU A 151 -0.59 2.98 20.69
C LEU A 151 -1.58 2.27 21.62
N PRO A 152 -2.73 1.82 21.07
CA PRO A 152 -3.58 0.86 21.75
C PRO A 152 -2.79 -0.38 22.17
N VAL A 153 -3.06 -0.92 23.38
CA VAL A 153 -2.34 -2.07 23.96
C VAL A 153 -2.26 -3.24 22.99
N SER A 154 -3.35 -3.56 22.29
CA SER A 154 -3.42 -4.65 21.30
C SER A 154 -2.49 -4.48 20.10
N LEU A 155 -2.06 -3.25 19.79
CA LEU A 155 -1.21 -2.95 18.64
C LEU A 155 0.25 -2.69 19.00
N ARG A 156 0.60 -2.57 20.30
CA ARG A 156 1.96 -2.26 20.75
C ARG A 156 2.99 -3.25 20.20
N ARG A 157 2.73 -4.56 20.33
CA ARG A 157 3.61 -5.63 19.79
C ARG A 157 3.90 -5.46 18.29
N LYS A 158 2.97 -4.87 17.53
CA LYS A 158 3.07 -4.74 16.06
C LYS A 158 3.62 -3.38 15.60
N LEU A 159 3.56 -2.33 16.40
CA LEU A 159 3.84 -0.96 15.93
C LEU A 159 4.84 -0.19 16.80
N GLU A 160 5.02 -0.59 18.06
CA GLU A 160 5.93 0.10 18.97
C GLU A 160 7.37 0.06 18.45
N GLY A 161 8.04 1.21 18.48
CA GLY A 161 9.41 1.38 17.98
C GLY A 161 9.51 1.32 16.45
N ARG A 162 8.40 1.37 15.72
CA ARG A 162 8.40 1.36 14.24
C ARG A 162 8.01 2.71 13.69
N MET A 163 8.67 3.14 12.63
CA MET A 163 8.26 4.30 11.85
C MET A 163 7.19 3.91 10.84
N LEU A 164 6.30 4.85 10.57
CA LEU A 164 5.15 4.66 9.68
C LEU A 164 5.11 5.79 8.67
N LEU A 165 5.00 5.47 7.39
CA LEU A 165 4.64 6.43 6.35
C LEU A 165 3.22 6.10 5.91
N LEU A 166 2.33 7.08 5.99
CA LEU A 166 0.95 6.99 5.50
C LEU A 166 0.78 7.88 4.26
N GLY A 167 0.04 7.39 3.28
CA GLY A 167 -0.30 8.13 2.07
C GLY A 167 -1.79 8.04 1.75
N PHE A 168 -2.37 9.13 1.27
CA PHE A 168 -3.78 9.22 0.89
C PHE A 168 -3.97 10.00 -0.41
N ASN A 169 -5.05 9.70 -1.15
CA ASN A 169 -5.45 10.37 -2.40
C ASN A 169 -6.28 11.65 -2.16
N VAL A 170 -5.92 12.44 -1.15
CA VAL A 170 -6.55 13.73 -0.87
C VAL A 170 -5.50 14.82 -0.71
N LYS A 171 -5.92 16.09 -0.71
CA LYS A 171 -5.00 17.25 -0.66
C LYS A 171 -4.25 17.41 0.67
N GLY A 172 -4.79 16.86 1.75
CA GLY A 172 -4.18 16.96 3.08
C GLY A 172 -5.06 16.36 4.17
N SER A 173 -4.53 16.32 5.39
CA SER A 173 -5.18 15.67 6.54
C SER A 173 -6.57 16.21 6.86
N ARG A 174 -6.82 17.52 6.63
CA ARG A 174 -8.13 18.15 6.86
C ARG A 174 -9.24 17.65 5.94
N ALA A 175 -8.90 17.02 4.81
CA ALA A 175 -9.86 16.44 3.88
C ALA A 175 -10.27 15.01 4.28
N LEU A 176 -9.66 14.44 5.33
CA LEU A 176 -9.99 13.11 5.80
C LEU A 176 -11.20 13.14 6.75
N PRO A 177 -12.07 12.11 6.71
CA PRO A 177 -13.18 11.95 7.65
C PRO A 177 -12.73 11.39 9.01
N TYR A 178 -11.44 11.49 9.33
CA TYR A 178 -10.84 10.93 10.54
C TYR A 178 -10.19 12.04 11.36
N ALA A 179 -10.12 11.85 12.68
CA ALA A 179 -9.45 12.80 13.57
C ALA A 179 -7.97 13.03 13.22
N SER A 180 -7.30 12.00 12.71
CA SER A 180 -5.95 12.07 12.15
C SER A 180 -5.71 10.93 11.17
N THR A 181 -4.66 11.05 10.37
CA THR A 181 -4.14 9.98 9.50
C THR A 181 -3.79 8.72 10.28
N LEU A 182 -3.10 8.89 11.42
CA LEU A 182 -2.76 7.79 12.31
C LEU A 182 -4.01 7.13 12.90
N ALA A 183 -5.03 7.91 13.29
CA ALA A 183 -6.29 7.35 13.79
C ALA A 183 -6.98 6.46 12.75
N ALA A 184 -7.02 6.90 11.48
CA ALA A 184 -7.56 6.10 10.38
C ALA A 184 -6.85 4.74 10.25
N TYR A 185 -5.52 4.75 10.29
CA TYR A 185 -4.70 3.54 10.20
C TYR A 185 -4.89 2.61 11.41
N LEU A 186 -4.90 3.15 12.63
CA LEU A 186 -5.08 2.37 13.85
C LEU A 186 -6.48 1.73 13.93
N MET A 187 -7.52 2.44 13.48
CA MET A 187 -8.88 1.89 13.39
C MET A 187 -8.94 0.69 12.45
N TRP A 188 -8.34 0.81 11.26
CA TRP A 188 -8.24 -0.31 10.33
C TRP A 188 -7.43 -1.47 10.93
N MET A 189 -6.25 -1.19 11.50
CA MET A 189 -5.41 -2.21 12.13
C MET A 189 -6.17 -2.99 13.20
N LYS A 190 -6.96 -2.32 14.06
CA LYS A 190 -7.80 -2.99 15.06
C LYS A 190 -8.80 -3.94 14.42
N LYS A 191 -9.53 -3.50 13.39
CA LYS A 191 -10.58 -4.30 12.74
C LYS A 191 -10.07 -5.58 12.06
N PHE A 192 -8.86 -5.55 11.50
CA PHE A 192 -8.30 -6.67 10.72
C PHE A 192 -7.23 -7.47 11.47
N ASN A 193 -6.89 -7.10 12.70
CA ASN A 193 -5.89 -7.80 13.53
C ASN A 193 -6.38 -8.16 14.94
N SER A 194 -7.64 -7.88 15.28
CA SER A 194 -8.34 -8.41 16.45
C SER A 194 -8.72 -9.86 16.25
#